data_AF-A0AAV4XUY9-F1
#
_entry.id   AF-A0AAV4XUY9-F1
#
_cell.length_a   1.000
_cell.length_b   1.000
_cell.length_c   1.000
_cell.angle_alpha   90.00
_cell.angle_beta   90.00
_cell.angle_gamma   90.00
#
_symmetry.space_group_name_H-M   'P 1'
#
loop_
_entity.id
_entity.type
_entity.pdbx_description
1 polymer ?
#
loop_
_entity_poly.entity_id
_entity_poly.type
_entity_poly.pdbx_seq_one_letter_code
_entity_poly.pdbx_strand_id
1 'polypeptide(L)'
;MLFSLRTVTIAVFIVYCVLTCYTGYILLRNNNHVKDGVQYTHRKLSLPDDGEDWNPWGEEFEREKKTFIFQKASPIKLLTNQSLDLRKQLTKYAKFDASQSSESYNVEIWGKAAIGLYLWEHILGGGKLENKMDGLWSYGFKRLDNLKLKFRTGPGVIPSKAPSDVQHLILILNGRSDDKVTFAKMWLDFLPQFRNLRSVILIILGNEQCHNEWLIPYMTKSGGMVNKTFLVYDSPLVDNVNFYQWPLGVATYRGFPKVDSRKMDLENSRPYVCNFLGSIYPHSSREKLMNVLESNNLTQFCFIKARYEWQPKETKNSLSIYIQSLHLSDLTLSPVGMNTECYRIYEAMSFGSVPVVENVMTPGICGDSKALIGSSPLRLLKSLNAPIIYVNDWSQLPDIISRELQMPLEEKIQRRIKIVEWYENFKLQIRENLLSVLKENILRR
;
A
#
# COMPACT_ATOMS: atom_id res chain seq x y z
N MET A 1 -30.70 -67.77 6.19
CA MET A 1 -29.48 -67.98 5.37
C MET A 1 -28.40 -67.05 5.91
N LEU A 2 -27.55 -67.54 6.80
CA LEU A 2 -26.41 -66.80 7.33
C LEU A 2 -25.22 -67.03 6.39
N PHE A 3 -24.79 -66.00 5.69
CA PHE A 3 -23.58 -66.08 4.86
C PHE A 3 -22.38 -66.35 5.75
N SER A 4 -21.65 -67.41 5.42
CA SER A 4 -20.40 -67.77 6.10
C SER A 4 -19.44 -66.57 6.07
N LEU A 5 -18.76 -66.31 7.18
CA LEU A 5 -17.74 -65.26 7.31
C LEU A 5 -16.70 -65.37 6.18
N ARG A 6 -16.43 -66.58 5.71
CA ARG A 6 -15.53 -66.85 4.58
C ARG A 6 -16.04 -66.24 3.27
N THR A 7 -17.35 -66.34 3.01
CA THR A 7 -17.99 -65.76 1.82
C THR A 7 -17.98 -64.23 1.87
N VAL A 8 -18.20 -63.64 3.05
CA VAL A 8 -18.12 -62.18 3.24
C VAL A 8 -16.69 -61.68 3.06
N THR A 9 -15.70 -62.40 3.59
CA THR A 9 -14.29 -62.01 3.48
C THR A 9 -13.81 -62.07 2.02
N ILE A 10 -14.23 -63.10 1.27
CA ILE A 10 -13.92 -63.21 -0.16
C ILE A 10 -14.59 -62.07 -0.95
N ALA A 11 -15.84 -61.74 -0.65
CA ALA A 11 -16.54 -60.65 -1.31
C ALA A 11 -15.86 -59.29 -1.06
N VAL A 12 -15.45 -59.02 0.18
CA VAL A 12 -14.72 -57.80 0.55
C VAL A 12 -13.36 -57.73 -0.16
N PHE A 13 -12.64 -58.85 -0.23
CA PHE A 13 -11.36 -58.92 -0.93
C PHE A 13 -11.51 -58.65 -2.43
N ILE A 14 -12.54 -59.22 -3.08
CA ILE A 14 -12.82 -58.98 -4.50
C ILE A 14 -13.14 -57.50 -4.74
N VAL A 15 -13.99 -56.89 -3.90
CA VAL A 15 -14.31 -55.45 -4.00
C VAL A 15 -13.05 -54.60 -3.82
N TYR A 16 -12.18 -54.95 -2.88
CA TYR A 16 -10.92 -54.24 -2.65
C TYR A 16 -9.96 -54.35 -3.85
N CYS A 17 -9.83 -55.54 -4.45
CA CYS A 17 -9.04 -55.74 -5.66
C CYS A 17 -9.58 -54.92 -6.84
N VAL A 18 -10.90 -54.90 -7.04
CA VAL A 18 -11.53 -54.11 -8.13
C VAL A 18 -11.28 -52.62 -7.92
N LEU A 19 -11.45 -52.11 -6.69
CA LEU A 19 -11.17 -50.71 -6.37
C LEU A 19 -9.69 -50.35 -6.56
N THR A 20 -8.78 -51.25 -6.20
CA THR A 20 -7.33 -51.04 -6.36
C THR A 20 -6.91 -51.07 -7.84
N CYS A 21 -7.48 -51.97 -8.63
CA CYS A 21 -7.26 -51.99 -10.08
C CYS A 21 -7.86 -50.75 -10.76
N TYR A 22 -9.01 -50.28 -10.29
CA TYR A 22 -9.65 -49.08 -10.82
C TYR A 22 -8.87 -47.80 -10.50
N THR A 23 -8.33 -47.66 -9.28
CA THR A 23 -7.44 -46.54 -8.94
C THR A 23 -6.12 -46.60 -9.70
N GLY A 24 -5.55 -47.78 -9.88
CA GLY A 24 -4.39 -47.99 -10.76
C GLY A 24 -4.66 -47.60 -12.21
N TYR A 25 -5.82 -47.96 -12.75
CA TYR A 25 -6.27 -47.57 -14.09
C TYR A 25 -6.45 -46.05 -14.22
N ILE A 26 -7.05 -45.37 -13.23
CA ILE A 26 -7.17 -43.90 -13.23
C ILE A 26 -5.79 -43.24 -13.21
N LEU A 27 -4.86 -43.74 -12.39
CA LEU A 27 -3.50 -43.18 -12.31
C LEU A 27 -2.73 -43.36 -13.63
N LEU A 28 -2.83 -44.53 -14.27
CA LEU A 28 -2.20 -44.80 -15.56
C LEU A 28 -2.85 -44.01 -16.70
N ARG A 29 -4.17 -43.85 -16.69
CA ARG A 29 -4.90 -43.02 -17.66
C ARG A 29 -4.54 -41.53 -17.52
N ASN A 30 -4.37 -41.04 -16.29
CA ASN A 30 -3.96 -39.65 -16.05
C ASN A 30 -2.47 -39.41 -16.41
N ASN A 31 -1.60 -40.42 -16.33
CA ASN A 31 -0.19 -40.29 -16.73
C ASN A 31 0.05 -40.40 -18.24
N ASN A 32 -0.82 -41.08 -18.99
CA ASN A 32 -0.68 -41.21 -20.45
C ASN A 32 -1.13 -39.98 -21.24
N HIS A 33 -1.62 -38.91 -20.57
CA HIS A 33 -1.88 -37.61 -21.19
C HIS A 33 -0.69 -36.64 -21.16
N VAL A 34 0.49 -37.08 -20.70
CA VAL A 34 1.69 -36.22 -20.51
C VAL A 34 2.77 -36.45 -21.57
N LYS A 35 2.54 -37.31 -22.58
CA LYS A 35 3.46 -37.51 -23.70
C LYS A 35 2.76 -37.24 -25.02
N ASP A 36 2.61 -35.97 -25.35
CA ASP A 36 2.68 -35.43 -26.72
C ASP A 36 2.58 -33.90 -26.68
N GLY A 37 3.60 -33.20 -27.20
CA GLY A 37 3.56 -31.80 -27.63
C GLY A 37 3.29 -30.72 -26.57
N VAL A 38 4.34 -30.01 -26.13
CA VAL A 38 4.19 -28.78 -25.32
C VAL A 38 3.61 -27.66 -26.21
N GLN A 39 2.29 -27.52 -26.20
CA GLN A 39 1.58 -26.28 -26.53
C GLN A 39 1.18 -25.61 -25.22
N TYR A 40 1.74 -24.43 -24.95
CA TYR A 40 1.37 -23.63 -23.78
C TYR A 40 -0.09 -23.17 -23.90
N THR A 41 -0.98 -23.89 -23.23
CA THR A 41 -2.37 -23.47 -23.02
C THR A 41 -2.51 -22.95 -21.59
N HIS A 42 -2.99 -21.71 -21.47
CA HIS A 42 -3.30 -21.03 -20.22
C HIS A 42 -4.16 -21.92 -19.30
N ARG A 43 -3.56 -22.52 -18.27
CA ARG A 43 -4.31 -23.26 -17.25
C ARG A 43 -4.92 -22.25 -16.26
N LYS A 44 -6.18 -21.92 -16.52
CA LYS A 44 -7.04 -21.08 -15.69
C LYS A 44 -7.22 -21.75 -14.31
N LEU A 45 -6.52 -21.25 -13.29
CA LEU A 45 -6.76 -21.63 -11.90
C LEU A 45 -8.02 -20.88 -11.43
N SER A 46 -9.20 -21.47 -11.63
CA SER A 46 -10.46 -20.95 -11.08
C SER A 46 -10.71 -21.57 -9.71
N LEU A 47 -10.43 -20.81 -8.66
CA LEU A 47 -11.00 -21.04 -7.32
C LEU A 47 -12.44 -20.50 -7.29
N PRO A 48 -13.33 -21.02 -6.42
CA PRO A 48 -14.72 -20.60 -6.35
C PRO A 48 -14.83 -19.09 -6.08
N ASP A 49 -15.69 -18.44 -6.86
CA ASP A 49 -16.03 -17.03 -6.78
C ASP A 49 -16.85 -16.77 -5.51
N ASP A 50 -16.19 -16.33 -4.44
CA ASP A 50 -16.82 -15.73 -3.27
C ASP A 50 -17.13 -14.27 -3.61
N GLY A 51 -18.31 -14.06 -4.21
CA GLY A 51 -18.86 -12.80 -4.69
C GLY A 51 -19.14 -11.74 -3.61
N GLU A 52 -18.18 -11.47 -2.73
CA GLU A 52 -18.19 -10.24 -1.94
C GLU A 52 -17.71 -9.08 -2.81
N ASP A 53 -18.70 -8.40 -3.36
CA ASP A 53 -18.64 -7.13 -4.08
C ASP A 53 -17.77 -6.10 -3.35
N TRP A 54 -16.76 -5.56 -4.03
CA TRP A 54 -15.93 -4.49 -3.47
C TRP A 54 -15.42 -3.53 -4.55
N ASN A 55 -15.58 -2.22 -4.29
CA ASN A 55 -15.32 -1.12 -5.23
C ASN A 55 -14.00 -0.38 -4.85
N PRO A 56 -12.98 -0.36 -5.73
CA PRO A 56 -11.66 0.18 -5.51
C PRO A 56 -11.55 1.66 -5.88
N TRP A 57 -12.62 2.45 -5.85
CA TRP A 57 -12.53 3.92 -5.78
C TRP A 57 -13.08 4.50 -4.47
N GLY A 58 -13.41 3.63 -3.52
CA GLY A 58 -14.15 4.02 -2.34
C GLY A 58 -15.61 4.24 -2.69
N GLU A 59 -16.50 3.59 -1.95
CA GLU A 59 -17.88 4.04 -1.77
C GLU A 59 -17.87 5.38 -1.03
N GLU A 60 -17.37 6.45 -1.67
CA GLU A 60 -17.38 7.74 -1.01
C GLU A 60 -18.83 8.23 -0.83
N PHE A 61 -19.86 7.72 -1.56
CA PHE A 61 -21.29 8.09 -1.39
C PHE A 61 -22.40 7.12 -1.90
N GLU A 62 -22.35 5.79 -1.76
CA GLU A 62 -23.53 4.94 -2.12
C GLU A 62 -24.27 4.35 -0.90
N ARG A 63 -25.61 4.40 -0.94
CA ARG A 63 -26.56 4.00 0.11
C ARG A 63 -26.72 2.47 0.19
N GLU A 64 -26.93 2.02 1.43
CA GLU A 64 -27.26 0.67 1.91
C GLU A 64 -27.92 -0.32 0.93
N LYS A 65 -27.45 -1.59 0.97
CA LYS A 65 -28.27 -2.75 1.40
C LYS A 65 -27.41 -3.94 1.83
N LYS A 66 -27.64 -4.39 3.07
CA LYS A 66 -26.99 -5.50 3.79
C LYS A 66 -27.27 -6.87 3.16
N THR A 67 -26.36 -7.84 3.34
CA THR A 67 -26.65 -9.13 4.01
C THR A 67 -25.38 -9.71 4.67
N PHE A 68 -25.53 -10.25 5.88
CA PHE A 68 -24.48 -10.78 6.77
C PHE A 68 -24.20 -12.27 6.55
N ILE A 69 -22.94 -12.72 6.67
CA ILE A 69 -22.59 -14.04 7.25
C ILE A 69 -21.29 -13.93 8.08
N PHE A 70 -21.35 -14.46 9.30
CA PHE A 70 -20.29 -14.52 10.32
C PHE A 70 -19.51 -15.84 10.18
N GLN A 71 -18.17 -15.83 10.25
CA GLN A 71 -17.41 -17.03 10.66
C GLN A 71 -16.24 -16.67 11.60
N LYS A 72 -16.19 -17.44 12.69
CA LYS A 72 -15.24 -17.36 13.82
C LYS A 72 -13.87 -17.91 13.42
N ALA A 73 -12.81 -17.28 13.92
CA ALA A 73 -11.45 -17.83 13.93
C ALA A 73 -11.08 -18.38 15.32
N SER A 74 -10.40 -19.54 15.34
CA SER A 74 -9.79 -20.18 16.51
C SER A 74 -8.27 -19.94 16.54
N PRO A 75 -7.60 -20.05 17.72
CA PRO A 75 -6.22 -19.60 17.88
C PRO A 75 -5.21 -20.76 17.77
N ILE A 76 -4.06 -20.52 17.12
CA ILE A 76 -2.89 -21.43 17.21
C ILE A 76 -1.64 -20.64 17.57
N LYS A 77 -0.85 -21.30 18.43
CA LYS A 77 0.24 -20.84 19.28
C LYS A 77 1.53 -20.49 18.51
N LEU A 78 2.24 -19.53 19.10
CA LEU A 78 3.54 -19.00 18.69
C LEU A 78 4.67 -19.91 19.19
N LEU A 79 5.61 -20.26 18.32
CA LEU A 79 6.97 -20.68 18.70
C LEU A 79 7.93 -19.58 18.24
N THR A 80 8.64 -19.01 19.20
CA THR A 80 9.62 -17.95 19.04
C THR A 80 10.96 -18.51 18.62
N ASN A 81 11.63 -17.88 17.66
CA ASN A 81 13.09 -17.84 17.63
C ASN A 81 13.58 -16.40 17.47
N GLN A 82 14.66 -16.16 18.20
CA GLN A 82 15.27 -14.89 18.53
C GLN A 82 16.19 -14.43 17.39
N SER A 83 16.14 -13.14 17.06
CA SER A 83 17.31 -12.24 16.93
C SER A 83 16.96 -10.99 16.11
N LEU A 84 16.41 -9.97 16.75
CA LEU A 84 16.48 -8.59 16.25
C LEU A 84 16.62 -7.65 17.46
N ASP A 85 17.82 -7.64 18.05
CA ASP A 85 18.21 -6.76 19.16
C ASP A 85 18.65 -5.38 18.62
N LEU A 86 17.90 -4.82 17.65
CA LEU A 86 18.18 -3.51 17.05
C LEU A 86 17.69 -2.33 17.94
N ARG A 87 16.95 -2.64 19.02
CA ARG A 87 16.45 -1.66 19.99
C ARG A 87 17.57 -1.00 20.82
N LYS A 88 18.74 -1.64 20.90
CA LYS A 88 19.88 -1.15 21.70
C LYS A 88 20.76 -0.10 21.02
N GLN A 89 20.71 0.03 19.69
CA GLN A 89 21.53 1.04 18.99
C GLN A 89 20.82 2.40 18.85
N LEU A 90 19.48 2.41 18.80
CA LEU A 90 18.69 3.65 18.69
C LEU A 90 18.49 4.38 20.04
N THR A 91 18.83 3.75 21.16
CA THR A 91 18.72 4.35 22.50
C THR A 91 19.82 5.37 22.80
N LYS A 92 20.83 5.51 21.94
CA LYS A 92 21.93 6.47 22.13
C LYS A 92 21.60 7.90 21.69
N TYR A 93 20.58 8.09 20.85
CA TYR A 93 20.11 9.41 20.41
C TYR A 93 18.87 9.95 21.17
N ALA A 94 18.25 9.13 22.02
CA ALA A 94 17.08 9.50 22.82
C ALA A 94 17.42 9.95 24.26
N LYS A 95 18.63 10.47 24.49
CA LYS A 95 19.15 10.83 25.82
C LYS A 95 19.40 12.34 26.01
N PHE A 96 18.71 13.18 25.25
CA PHE A 96 18.49 14.59 25.57
C PHE A 96 16.98 14.75 25.80
N ASP A 97 16.60 15.46 26.88
CA ASP A 97 15.22 15.74 27.34
C ASP A 97 14.50 14.70 28.22
N ALA A 98 15.19 14.19 29.23
CA ALA A 98 14.53 13.61 30.41
C ALA A 98 14.48 14.61 31.58
N SER A 99 13.96 15.83 31.38
CA SER A 99 13.61 16.73 32.48
C SER A 99 12.69 17.89 32.06
N GLN A 100 11.51 17.61 31.52
CA GLN A 100 10.38 18.57 31.55
C GLN A 100 9.08 17.81 31.85
N SER A 101 8.31 18.34 32.79
CA SER A 101 6.99 17.84 33.23
C SER A 101 6.16 17.36 32.04
N SER A 102 5.82 16.06 31.98
CA SER A 102 5.24 15.46 30.77
C SER A 102 3.77 15.85 30.58
N GLU A 103 3.51 17.09 30.18
CA GLU A 103 2.20 17.51 29.71
C GLU A 103 1.81 16.63 28.52
N SER A 104 0.64 16.00 28.62
CA SER A 104 0.15 15.09 27.59
C SER A 104 -0.80 15.83 26.67
N TYR A 105 -0.48 15.86 25.37
CA TYR A 105 -1.25 16.57 24.36
C TYR A 105 -2.26 15.64 23.69
N ASN A 106 -3.51 16.07 23.62
CA ASN A 106 -4.55 15.37 22.86
C ASN A 106 -4.54 15.88 21.42
N VAL A 107 -4.36 14.97 20.46
CA VAL A 107 -4.36 15.28 19.03
C VAL A 107 -5.44 14.47 18.35
N GLU A 108 -6.38 15.16 17.73
CA GLU A 108 -7.42 14.54 16.91
C GLU A 108 -6.92 14.42 15.47
N ILE A 109 -7.20 13.28 14.83
CA ILE A 109 -6.83 13.01 13.45
C ILE A 109 -8.10 12.63 12.69
N TRP A 110 -8.49 13.44 11.71
CA TRP A 110 -9.72 13.22 10.96
C TRP A 110 -9.40 12.86 9.51
N GLY A 111 -9.67 11.59 9.17
CA GLY A 111 -9.45 11.00 7.86
C GLY A 111 -10.65 11.16 6.94
N LYS A 112 -10.52 11.98 5.89
CA LYS A 112 -11.51 12.12 4.80
C LYS A 112 -10.92 11.79 3.42
N ALA A 113 -9.78 11.11 3.40
CA ALA A 113 -9.13 10.60 2.20
C ALA A 113 -8.48 9.24 2.48
N ALA A 114 -8.32 8.42 1.44
CA ALA A 114 -7.73 7.09 1.51
C ALA A 114 -6.35 7.04 2.21
N ILE A 115 -5.53 8.07 2.00
CA ILE A 115 -4.19 8.20 2.61
C ILE A 115 -4.24 8.32 4.15
N GLY A 116 -5.41 8.60 4.73
CA GLY A 116 -5.60 8.62 6.18
C GLY A 116 -5.44 7.25 6.84
N LEU A 117 -5.89 6.18 6.18
CA LEU A 117 -5.67 4.81 6.66
C LEU A 117 -4.19 4.41 6.55
N TYR A 118 -3.51 4.84 5.47
CA TYR A 118 -2.06 4.65 5.36
C TYR A 118 -1.30 5.32 6.51
N LEU A 119 -1.62 6.58 6.83
CA LEU A 119 -1.07 7.26 8.01
C LEU A 119 -1.31 6.44 9.28
N TRP A 120 -2.57 6.04 9.53
CA TRP A 120 -2.93 5.34 10.75
C TRP A 120 -2.23 3.99 10.87
N GLU A 121 -2.40 3.11 9.89
CA GLU A 121 -2.02 1.70 9.98
C GLU A 121 -0.52 1.48 9.72
N HIS A 122 0.03 2.16 8.69
CA HIS A 122 1.39 1.91 8.20
C HIS A 122 2.43 2.84 8.82
N ILE A 123 2.12 4.12 9.01
CA ILE A 123 3.07 5.11 9.53
C ILE A 123 3.02 5.16 11.06
N LEU A 124 1.86 5.47 11.65
CA LEU A 124 1.71 5.57 13.10
C LEU A 124 1.69 4.20 13.77
N GLY A 125 1.43 3.13 13.03
CA GLY A 125 1.29 1.77 13.55
C GLY A 125 0.04 1.61 14.44
N GLY A 126 -1.01 2.35 14.12
CA GLY A 126 -2.34 2.26 14.71
C GLY A 126 -2.87 0.83 14.71
N GLY A 127 -3.65 0.52 15.74
CA GLY A 127 -4.35 -0.76 15.84
C GLY A 127 -5.58 -0.82 14.94
N LYS A 128 -6.31 -1.93 15.01
CA LYS A 128 -7.61 -2.06 14.35
C LYS A 128 -8.55 -0.95 14.81
N LEU A 129 -9.30 -0.40 13.86
CA LEU A 129 -10.33 0.58 14.15
C LEU A 129 -11.57 -0.11 14.69
N GLU A 130 -12.24 0.55 15.62
CA GLU A 130 -13.53 0.15 16.14
C GLU A 130 -14.63 0.89 15.38
N ASN A 131 -15.67 0.18 14.95
CA ASN A 131 -16.82 0.76 14.28
C ASN A 131 -17.80 1.37 15.29
N LYS A 132 -18.43 2.48 14.91
CA LYS A 132 -19.44 3.19 15.69
C LYS A 132 -20.65 3.50 14.80
N MET A 133 -21.83 3.58 15.42
CA MET A 133 -23.09 3.86 14.74
C MET A 133 -23.29 2.97 13.50
N ASP A 134 -23.26 1.65 13.70
CA ASP A 134 -23.42 0.64 12.64
C ASP A 134 -22.46 0.78 11.44
N GLY A 135 -21.25 1.30 11.69
CA GLY A 135 -20.22 1.45 10.66
C GLY A 135 -20.21 2.82 9.96
N LEU A 136 -21.04 3.77 10.40
CA LEU A 136 -21.06 5.13 9.84
C LEU A 136 -19.70 5.84 10.03
N TRP A 137 -18.97 5.50 11.08
CA TRP A 137 -17.59 5.94 11.26
C TRP A 137 -16.81 4.93 12.10
N SER A 138 -15.49 5.00 11.97
CA SER A 138 -14.56 4.16 12.73
C SER A 138 -13.56 5.03 13.46
N TYR A 139 -13.05 4.52 14.58
CA TYR A 139 -12.11 5.26 15.41
C TYR A 139 -11.02 4.37 16.00
N GLY A 140 -9.90 5.01 16.32
CA GLY A 140 -8.75 4.35 16.91
C GLY A 140 -8.03 5.28 17.88
N PHE A 141 -7.39 4.69 18.88
CA PHE A 141 -6.58 5.42 19.84
C PHE A 141 -5.15 4.89 19.84
N LYS A 142 -4.18 5.80 19.87
CA LYS A 142 -2.77 5.45 20.00
C LYS A 142 -2.03 6.49 20.82
N ARG A 143 -1.21 6.03 21.75
CA ARG A 143 -0.26 6.88 22.46
C ARG A 143 1.13 6.74 21.85
N LEU A 144 1.74 7.87 21.53
CA LEU A 144 3.14 7.97 21.09
C LEU A 144 3.79 9.05 21.98
N ASP A 145 4.72 8.64 22.83
CA ASP A 145 5.32 9.50 23.87
C ASP A 145 4.25 10.20 24.75
N ASN A 146 4.25 11.53 24.74
CA ASN A 146 3.29 12.40 25.43
C ASN A 146 2.05 12.73 24.57
N LEU A 147 1.99 12.28 23.31
CA LEU A 147 0.89 12.52 22.40
C LEU A 147 -0.17 11.41 22.53
N LYS A 148 -1.42 11.83 22.73
CA LYS A 148 -2.62 10.99 22.70
C LYS A 148 -3.35 11.21 21.39
N LEU A 149 -3.11 10.31 20.43
CA LEU A 149 -3.68 10.38 19.08
C LEU A 149 -5.05 9.70 19.06
N LYS A 150 -6.06 10.43 18.58
CA LYS A 150 -7.43 9.93 18.36
C LYS A 150 -7.74 10.02 16.88
N PHE A 151 -7.79 8.89 16.21
CA PHE A 151 -8.10 8.81 14.79
C PHE A 151 -9.59 8.56 14.56
N ARG A 152 -10.19 9.26 13.59
CA ARG A 152 -11.57 9.10 13.17
C ARG A 152 -11.65 9.14 11.65
N THR A 153 -12.42 8.24 11.06
CA THR A 153 -12.65 8.19 9.61
C THR A 153 -14.06 7.68 9.31
N GLY A 154 -14.51 7.86 8.08
CA GLY A 154 -15.82 7.41 7.60
C GLY A 154 -16.80 8.56 7.31
N PRO A 155 -17.94 8.26 6.66
CA PRO A 155 -18.90 9.27 6.21
C PRO A 155 -19.51 10.09 7.35
N GLY A 156 -19.71 9.50 8.54
CA GLY A 156 -20.27 10.17 9.71
C GLY A 156 -19.36 11.21 10.36
N VAL A 157 -18.07 11.24 10.00
CA VAL A 157 -17.15 12.29 10.44
C VAL A 157 -17.39 13.51 9.56
N ILE A 158 -18.13 14.48 10.09
CA ILE A 158 -18.48 15.76 9.44
C ILE A 158 -18.18 16.93 10.37
N PRO A 159 -17.93 18.15 9.85
CA PRO A 159 -17.48 19.28 10.68
C PRO A 159 -18.43 19.61 11.83
N SER A 160 -19.74 19.62 11.57
CA SER A 160 -20.77 19.99 12.53
C SER A 160 -21.00 18.99 13.67
N LYS A 161 -20.49 17.77 13.55
CA LYS A 161 -20.60 16.70 14.57
C LYS A 161 -19.26 16.32 15.17
N ALA A 162 -18.17 16.89 14.68
CA ALA A 162 -16.84 16.65 15.23
C ALA A 162 -16.74 17.26 16.64
N PRO A 163 -15.91 16.68 17.54
CA PRO A 163 -15.74 17.21 18.89
C PRO A 163 -15.37 18.71 18.86
N SER A 164 -16.04 19.54 19.65
CA SER A 164 -15.83 20.99 19.65
C SER A 164 -14.67 21.44 20.54
N ASP A 165 -14.19 20.55 21.43
CA ASP A 165 -13.11 20.78 22.38
C ASP A 165 -11.70 20.52 21.81
N VAL A 166 -11.59 20.28 20.50
CA VAL A 166 -10.34 19.99 19.81
C VAL A 166 -9.37 21.16 19.92
N GLN A 167 -8.15 20.87 20.38
CA GLN A 167 -7.06 21.84 20.44
C GLN A 167 -6.03 21.65 19.33
N HIS A 168 -5.71 20.39 19.01
CA HIS A 168 -4.72 20.04 18.01
C HIS A 168 -5.33 19.05 17.01
N LEU A 169 -5.29 19.41 15.73
CA LEU A 169 -5.92 18.66 14.66
C LEU A 169 -4.92 18.31 13.56
N ILE A 170 -4.90 17.04 13.17
CA ILE A 170 -4.39 16.60 11.87
C ILE A 170 -5.60 16.30 10.99
N LEU A 171 -5.81 17.11 9.96
CA LEU A 171 -6.91 16.96 9.02
C LEU A 171 -6.38 16.34 7.73
N ILE A 172 -7.04 15.29 7.22
CA ILE A 172 -6.59 14.55 6.05
C ILE A 172 -7.64 14.61 4.95
N LEU A 173 -7.34 15.32 3.86
CA LEU A 173 -8.30 15.66 2.80
C LEU A 173 -7.85 15.15 1.44
N ASN A 174 -8.80 15.15 0.50
CA ASN A 174 -8.57 14.84 -0.90
C ASN A 174 -8.72 16.15 -1.70
N GLY A 175 -7.67 16.55 -2.42
CA GLY A 175 -7.63 17.72 -3.29
C GLY A 175 -7.33 17.38 -4.75
N ARG A 176 -7.58 16.12 -5.14
CA ARG A 176 -7.23 15.58 -6.46
C ARG A 176 -7.96 16.28 -7.62
N SER A 177 -9.24 16.57 -7.45
CA SER A 177 -10.14 17.15 -8.47
C SER A 177 -11.00 18.26 -7.88
N ASP A 178 -11.62 19.10 -8.72
CA ASP A 178 -12.36 20.30 -8.29
C ASP A 178 -13.52 20.01 -7.32
N ASP A 179 -14.22 18.89 -7.50
CA ASP A 179 -15.27 18.44 -6.57
C ASP A 179 -14.69 18.10 -5.19
N LYS A 180 -13.51 17.47 -5.16
CA LYS A 180 -12.79 17.13 -3.92
C LYS A 180 -12.19 18.36 -3.26
N VAL A 181 -11.67 19.31 -4.05
CA VAL A 181 -11.22 20.63 -3.57
C VAL A 181 -12.39 21.38 -2.94
N THR A 182 -13.57 21.38 -3.57
CA THR A 182 -14.78 22.01 -3.00
C THR A 182 -15.14 21.39 -1.66
N PHE A 183 -15.13 20.06 -1.56
CA PHE A 183 -15.34 19.36 -0.29
C PHE A 183 -14.27 19.68 0.77
N ALA A 184 -13.00 19.75 0.37
CA ALA A 184 -11.90 20.10 1.25
C ALA A 184 -12.04 21.52 1.79
N LYS A 185 -12.41 22.50 0.94
CA LYS A 185 -12.68 23.88 1.34
C LYS A 185 -13.77 23.97 2.40
N MET A 186 -14.87 23.21 2.28
CA MET A 186 -15.91 23.17 3.32
C MET A 186 -15.37 22.81 4.71
N TRP A 187 -14.39 21.90 4.79
CA TRP A 187 -13.74 21.58 6.07
C TRP A 187 -12.85 22.71 6.56
N LEU A 188 -12.06 23.32 5.67
CA LEU A 188 -11.13 24.39 6.01
C LEU A 188 -11.86 25.68 6.42
N ASP A 189 -12.95 26.02 5.72
CA ASP A 189 -13.82 27.16 6.02
C ASP A 189 -14.55 27.00 7.36
N PHE A 190 -14.73 25.76 7.85
CA PHE A 190 -15.36 25.47 9.13
C PHE A 190 -14.38 25.53 10.31
N LEU A 191 -13.06 25.54 10.08
CA LEU A 191 -12.06 25.56 11.16
C LEU A 191 -12.25 26.70 12.18
N PRO A 192 -12.63 27.94 11.79
CA PRO A 192 -12.85 29.03 12.74
C PRO A 192 -13.97 28.77 13.77
N GLN A 193 -14.85 27.79 13.52
CA GLN A 193 -15.92 27.44 14.46
C GLN A 193 -15.39 26.67 15.68
N PHE A 194 -14.20 26.07 15.59
CA PHE A 194 -13.56 25.37 16.72
C PHE A 194 -12.79 26.36 17.60
N ARG A 195 -13.47 26.95 18.59
CA ARG A 195 -12.91 28.01 19.47
C ARG A 195 -11.65 27.61 20.24
N ASN A 196 -11.47 26.31 20.52
CA ASN A 196 -10.32 25.80 21.25
C ASN A 196 -9.16 25.39 20.35
N LEU A 197 -9.33 25.45 19.03
CA LEU A 197 -8.36 25.00 18.06
C LEU A 197 -7.15 25.93 18.05
N ARG A 198 -5.99 25.36 18.38
CA ARG A 198 -4.71 26.08 18.46
C ARG A 198 -3.80 25.74 17.30
N SER A 199 -3.87 24.50 16.81
CA SER A 199 -2.95 24.03 15.79
C SER A 199 -3.61 23.07 14.82
N VAL A 200 -3.43 23.30 13.53
CA VAL A 200 -3.90 22.45 12.43
C VAL A 200 -2.73 22.06 11.55
N ILE A 201 -2.58 20.76 11.33
CA ILE A 201 -1.74 20.19 10.28
C ILE A 201 -2.66 19.59 9.22
N LEU A 202 -2.46 19.95 7.97
CA LEU A 202 -3.17 19.37 6.85
C LEU A 202 -2.30 18.28 6.20
N ILE A 203 -2.88 17.12 5.89
CA ILE A 203 -2.31 16.14 4.97
C ILE A 203 -3.26 16.04 3.78
N ILE A 204 -2.77 16.22 2.56
CA ILE A 204 -3.65 16.29 1.40
C ILE A 204 -3.15 15.43 0.25
N LEU A 205 -4.06 14.63 -0.31
CA LEU A 205 -3.87 14.00 -1.60
C LEU A 205 -4.01 15.09 -2.67
N GLY A 206 -2.89 15.56 -3.21
CA GLY A 206 -2.85 16.68 -4.15
C GLY A 206 -3.37 16.34 -5.54
N ASN A 207 -3.56 17.38 -6.35
CA ASN A 207 -3.85 17.28 -7.76
C ASN A 207 -2.66 16.68 -8.55
N GLU A 208 -2.92 15.82 -9.54
CA GLU A 208 -1.88 15.16 -10.33
C GLU A 208 -1.06 16.07 -11.24
N GLN A 209 -1.57 17.27 -11.54
CA GLN A 209 -0.84 18.31 -12.28
C GLN A 209 -0.21 19.34 -11.34
N CYS A 210 -0.36 19.14 -10.03
CA CYS A 210 0.21 19.93 -8.95
C CYS A 210 -0.33 21.36 -8.79
N HIS A 211 -1.53 21.62 -9.31
CA HIS A 211 -2.29 22.85 -9.06
C HIS A 211 -2.91 22.86 -7.65
N ASN A 212 -2.10 23.14 -6.63
CA ASN A 212 -2.50 23.10 -5.22
C ASN A 212 -2.45 24.50 -4.55
N GLU A 213 -2.31 25.58 -5.33
CA GLU A 213 -2.17 26.96 -4.87
C GLU A 213 -3.39 27.45 -4.10
N TRP A 214 -4.55 26.83 -4.32
CA TRP A 214 -5.79 27.11 -3.57
C TRP A 214 -5.65 26.85 -2.06
N LEU A 215 -4.61 26.13 -1.62
CA LEU A 215 -4.28 25.94 -0.20
C LEU A 215 -3.67 27.19 0.44
N ILE A 216 -3.03 28.07 -0.34
CA ILE A 216 -2.26 29.20 0.18
C ILE A 216 -3.08 30.12 1.09
N PRO A 217 -4.33 30.52 0.76
CA PRO A 217 -5.14 31.37 1.63
C PRO A 217 -5.46 30.75 3.00
N TYR A 218 -5.46 29.41 3.10
CA TYR A 218 -5.76 28.70 4.34
C TYR A 218 -4.55 28.55 5.28
N MET A 219 -3.35 28.83 4.80
CA MET A 219 -2.14 28.77 5.60
C MET A 219 -2.06 29.95 6.58
N THR A 220 -1.51 29.73 7.78
CA THR A 220 -1.32 30.79 8.79
C THR A 220 -0.47 31.95 8.30
N LYS A 221 0.53 31.68 7.45
CA LYS A 221 1.35 32.72 6.80
C LYS A 221 0.52 33.68 5.93
N SER A 222 -0.65 33.25 5.48
CA SER A 222 -1.59 34.03 4.65
C SER A 222 -2.84 34.48 5.41
N GLY A 223 -2.86 34.33 6.75
CA GLY A 223 -4.00 34.70 7.59
C GLY A 223 -5.03 33.58 7.83
N GLY A 224 -4.80 32.37 7.34
CA GLY A 224 -5.64 31.20 7.61
C GLY A 224 -5.30 30.46 8.90
N MET A 225 -5.89 29.27 9.12
CA MET A 225 -5.71 28.48 10.35
C MET A 225 -4.77 27.27 10.21
N VAL A 226 -4.34 26.91 8.99
CA VAL A 226 -3.49 25.74 8.75
C VAL A 226 -2.03 26.11 8.97
N ASN A 227 -1.39 25.54 9.99
CA ASN A 227 0.00 25.88 10.32
C ASN A 227 1.00 25.25 9.36
N LYS A 228 0.76 23.97 9.00
CA LYS A 228 1.67 23.13 8.20
C LYS A 228 0.87 22.21 7.30
N THR A 229 1.38 21.94 6.10
CA THR A 229 0.74 21.08 5.12
C THR A 229 1.72 20.00 4.64
N PHE A 230 1.27 18.76 4.62
CA PHE A 230 1.95 17.61 4.01
C PHE A 230 1.22 17.26 2.71
N LEU A 231 1.89 17.42 1.58
CA LEU A 231 1.33 17.28 0.25
C LEU A 231 1.81 15.99 -0.41
N VAL A 232 0.87 15.16 -0.86
CA VAL A 232 1.19 13.98 -1.68
C VAL A 232 1.59 14.42 -3.08
N TYR A 233 2.61 13.74 -3.63
CA TYR A 233 3.33 14.04 -4.86
C TYR A 233 4.41 15.13 -4.73
N ASP A 234 5.29 15.16 -5.73
CA ASP A 234 6.19 16.31 -5.93
C ASP A 234 5.34 17.56 -6.17
N SER A 235 5.78 18.72 -5.68
CA SER A 235 5.05 19.97 -5.89
C SER A 235 5.98 21.17 -5.72
N PRO A 236 5.75 22.25 -6.50
CA PRO A 236 6.50 23.50 -6.35
C PRO A 236 6.25 24.18 -5.00
N LEU A 237 5.15 23.88 -4.31
CA LEU A 237 4.84 24.48 -3.00
C LEU A 237 5.75 23.98 -1.88
N VAL A 238 6.37 22.79 -2.01
CA VAL A 238 7.13 22.17 -0.91
C VAL A 238 8.41 22.94 -0.63
N ASP A 239 8.45 23.60 0.52
CA ASP A 239 9.55 24.42 1.04
C ASP A 239 10.24 23.80 2.27
N ASN A 240 9.73 22.68 2.80
CA ASN A 240 10.14 22.05 4.06
C ASN A 240 10.03 22.97 5.29
N VAL A 241 9.20 24.00 5.19
CA VAL A 241 8.91 24.95 6.27
C VAL A 241 7.41 25.01 6.54
N ASN A 242 6.61 25.29 5.52
CA ASN A 242 5.15 25.36 5.59
C ASN A 242 4.50 24.20 4.86
N PHE A 243 5.14 23.77 3.77
CA PHE A 243 4.72 22.65 2.95
C PHE A 243 5.82 21.59 2.95
N TYR A 244 5.44 20.37 3.27
CA TYR A 244 6.30 19.18 3.32
C TYR A 244 5.78 18.16 2.32
N GLN A 245 6.67 17.33 1.79
CA GLN A 245 6.24 16.22 0.95
C GLN A 245 5.74 15.05 1.81
N TRP A 246 4.65 14.42 1.37
CA TRP A 246 4.10 13.19 1.93
C TRP A 246 4.15 12.08 0.89
N PRO A 247 4.51 10.84 1.26
CA PRO A 247 4.43 9.73 0.32
C PRO A 247 2.98 9.34 0.04
N LEU A 248 2.73 8.88 -1.19
CA LEU A 248 1.45 8.28 -1.56
C LEU A 248 1.17 7.01 -0.73
N GLY A 249 2.21 6.22 -0.47
CA GLY A 249 2.12 4.99 0.32
C GLY A 249 1.50 3.82 -0.46
N VAL A 250 0.97 2.84 0.27
CA VAL A 250 0.26 1.69 -0.31
C VAL A 250 -1.23 1.97 -0.44
N ALA A 251 -1.94 1.26 -1.32
CA ALA A 251 -3.37 1.46 -1.51
C ALA A 251 -4.19 0.80 -0.39
N THR A 252 -4.21 1.40 0.81
CA THR A 252 -5.01 0.89 1.96
C THR A 252 -6.51 0.88 1.69
N TYR A 253 -7.02 1.84 0.91
CA TYR A 253 -8.39 1.81 0.41
C TYR A 253 -8.67 0.60 -0.47
N ARG A 254 -7.61 -0.03 -1.03
CA ARG A 254 -7.68 -1.29 -1.74
C ARG A 254 -7.49 -2.53 -0.84
N GLY A 255 -7.56 -2.37 0.48
CA GLY A 255 -7.32 -3.46 1.41
C GLY A 255 -5.90 -4.01 1.34
N PHE A 256 -4.95 -3.25 0.79
CA PHE A 256 -3.56 -3.68 0.74
C PHE A 256 -3.05 -3.91 2.17
N PRO A 257 -2.48 -5.10 2.47
CA PRO A 257 -2.25 -5.50 3.85
C PRO A 257 -1.07 -4.76 4.46
N LYS A 258 -1.12 -4.59 5.77
CA LYS A 258 0.07 -4.32 6.56
C LYS A 258 0.90 -5.60 6.70
N VAL A 259 2.06 -5.62 6.05
CA VAL A 259 2.95 -6.78 6.03
C VAL A 259 3.89 -6.78 7.24
N ASP A 260 4.11 -7.96 7.83
CA ASP A 260 5.13 -8.17 8.85
C ASP A 260 6.38 -8.74 8.17
N SER A 261 7.41 -7.92 8.02
CA SER A 261 8.67 -8.30 7.34
C SER A 261 9.31 -9.55 7.92
N ARG A 262 9.12 -9.82 9.22
CA ARG A 262 9.68 -11.00 9.92
C ARG A 262 9.01 -12.32 9.53
N LYS A 263 7.83 -12.26 8.90
CA LYS A 263 7.09 -13.45 8.45
C LYS A 263 7.22 -13.66 6.94
N MET A 264 8.02 -12.85 6.28
CA MET A 264 8.17 -12.89 4.84
C MET A 264 9.23 -13.90 4.42
N ASP A 265 8.92 -14.66 3.39
CA ASP A 265 9.92 -15.45 2.68
C ASP A 265 10.69 -14.56 1.70
N LEU A 266 11.95 -14.27 2.05
CA LEU A 266 12.87 -13.49 1.23
C LEU A 266 14.00 -14.34 0.63
N GLU A 267 14.19 -15.55 1.16
CA GLU A 267 15.35 -16.40 0.88
C GLU A 267 15.11 -17.32 -0.34
N ASN A 268 13.88 -17.76 -0.56
CA ASN A 268 13.60 -18.70 -1.64
C ASN A 268 13.75 -18.07 -3.04
N SER A 269 14.16 -18.86 -4.03
CA SER A 269 14.18 -18.41 -5.43
C SER A 269 12.76 -18.06 -5.88
N ARG A 270 12.62 -16.94 -6.60
CA ARG A 270 11.33 -16.48 -7.11
C ARG A 270 11.13 -17.02 -8.54
N PRO A 271 9.95 -17.55 -8.89
CA PRO A 271 9.71 -18.12 -10.21
C PRO A 271 9.63 -17.08 -11.33
N TYR A 272 9.38 -15.81 -11.00
CA TYR A 272 9.32 -14.73 -11.98
C TYR A 272 10.45 -13.72 -11.76
N VAL A 273 11.03 -13.25 -12.86
CA VAL A 273 12.01 -12.17 -12.85
C VAL A 273 11.31 -10.85 -12.58
N CYS A 274 10.15 -10.62 -13.17
CA CYS A 274 9.40 -9.39 -12.98
C CYS A 274 7.89 -9.58 -12.91
N ASN A 275 7.16 -8.58 -12.44
CA ASN A 275 5.71 -8.54 -12.59
C ASN A 275 5.21 -7.17 -13.07
N PHE A 276 4.07 -7.21 -13.75
CA PHE A 276 3.27 -6.03 -14.05
C PHE A 276 1.78 -6.37 -14.05
N LEU A 277 1.03 -5.70 -13.19
CA LEU A 277 -0.43 -5.75 -13.16
C LEU A 277 -0.98 -4.34 -13.21
N GLY A 278 -1.82 -4.05 -14.20
CA GLY A 278 -2.42 -2.74 -14.36
C GLY A 278 -3.19 -2.56 -15.65
N SER A 279 -3.96 -1.48 -15.70
CA SER A 279 -4.66 -1.07 -16.92
C SER A 279 -3.69 -0.43 -17.91
N ILE A 280 -3.76 -0.82 -19.18
CA ILE A 280 -3.01 -0.23 -20.29
C ILE A 280 -3.88 0.86 -20.91
N TYR A 281 -3.33 2.07 -21.02
CA TYR A 281 -3.99 3.18 -21.70
C TYR A 281 -3.29 3.45 -23.03
N PRO A 282 -4.02 3.78 -24.10
CA PRO A 282 -3.41 4.20 -25.36
C PRO A 282 -2.46 5.40 -25.16
N HIS A 283 -1.35 5.42 -25.88
CA HIS A 283 -0.35 6.49 -25.84
C HIS A 283 0.25 6.73 -24.44
N SER A 284 0.24 5.70 -23.59
CA SER A 284 0.82 5.77 -22.25
C SER A 284 2.13 5.02 -22.15
N SER A 285 2.91 5.32 -21.11
CA SER A 285 4.14 4.54 -20.88
C SER A 285 3.87 3.07 -20.56
N ARG A 286 2.66 2.72 -20.11
CA ARG A 286 2.24 1.34 -19.91
C ARG A 286 2.14 0.58 -21.23
N GLU A 287 1.65 1.22 -22.28
CA GLU A 287 1.63 0.66 -23.63
C GLU A 287 3.07 0.47 -24.15
N LYS A 288 3.93 1.48 -23.96
CA LYS A 288 5.36 1.37 -24.30
C LYS A 288 6.06 0.21 -23.58
N LEU A 289 5.80 0.05 -22.29
CA LEU A 289 6.30 -1.08 -21.50
C LEU A 289 5.86 -2.42 -22.10
N MET A 290 4.57 -2.57 -22.41
CA MET A 290 4.03 -3.80 -23.01
C MET A 290 4.69 -4.09 -24.36
N ASN A 291 4.83 -3.08 -25.22
CA ASN A 291 5.50 -3.22 -26.52
C ASN A 291 6.95 -3.70 -26.37
N VAL A 292 7.70 -3.18 -25.39
CA VAL A 292 9.08 -3.63 -25.11
C VAL A 292 9.09 -5.07 -24.62
N LEU A 293 8.19 -5.44 -23.71
CA LEU A 293 8.08 -6.82 -23.21
C LEU A 293 7.80 -7.82 -24.33
N GLU A 294 6.89 -7.49 -25.24
CA GLU A 294 6.49 -8.36 -26.35
C GLU A 294 7.57 -8.43 -27.44
N SER A 295 8.10 -7.29 -27.87
CA SER A 295 9.09 -7.21 -28.97
C SER A 295 10.41 -7.92 -28.64
N ASN A 296 10.74 -8.02 -27.34
CA ASN A 296 11.96 -8.66 -26.86
C ASN A 296 11.71 -10.07 -26.27
N ASN A 297 10.50 -10.61 -26.40
CA ASN A 297 10.10 -11.91 -25.85
C ASN A 297 10.39 -12.07 -24.34
N LEU A 298 10.14 -11.00 -23.58
CA LEU A 298 10.41 -10.92 -22.13
C LEU A 298 9.20 -11.33 -21.28
N THR A 299 8.01 -11.43 -21.89
CA THR A 299 6.77 -11.82 -21.21
C THR A 299 6.87 -13.19 -20.53
N GLN A 300 7.66 -14.11 -21.09
CA GLN A 300 7.90 -15.44 -20.51
C GLN A 300 8.60 -15.42 -19.14
N PHE A 301 9.36 -14.35 -18.83
CA PHE A 301 10.08 -14.22 -17.57
C PHE A 301 9.26 -13.53 -16.48
N CYS A 302 8.08 -13.01 -16.83
CA CYS A 302 7.36 -12.09 -15.97
C CYS A 302 5.90 -12.50 -15.72
N PHE A 303 5.43 -12.22 -14.51
CA PHE A 303 4.02 -12.33 -14.18
C PHE A 303 3.27 -11.09 -14.71
N ILE A 304 2.62 -11.23 -15.87
CA ILE A 304 1.89 -10.13 -16.51
C ILE A 304 0.38 -10.36 -16.42
N LYS A 305 -0.34 -9.38 -15.88
CA LYS A 305 -1.81 -9.32 -15.93
C LYS A 305 -2.27 -7.91 -16.28
N ALA A 306 -2.14 -7.59 -17.56
CA ALA A 306 -2.61 -6.34 -18.14
C ALA A 306 -4.15 -6.35 -18.30
N ARG A 307 -4.78 -5.19 -18.17
CA ARG A 307 -6.19 -4.97 -18.51
C ARG A 307 -6.28 -3.86 -19.56
N TYR A 308 -6.93 -4.09 -20.69
CA TYR A 308 -7.12 -3.04 -21.71
C TYR A 308 -8.39 -2.22 -21.45
N GLU A 309 -9.27 -2.73 -20.60
CA GLU A 309 -10.44 -2.03 -20.10
C GLU A 309 -10.29 -1.79 -18.60
N TRP A 310 -10.66 -0.58 -18.18
CA TRP A 310 -10.71 -0.27 -16.78
C TRP A 310 -11.97 -0.90 -16.16
N GLN A 311 -11.79 -1.58 -15.02
CA GLN A 311 -12.89 -2.26 -14.32
C GLN A 311 -13.08 -1.65 -12.92
N PRO A 312 -14.32 -1.32 -12.54
CA PRO A 312 -14.67 -0.66 -11.29
C PRO A 312 -14.64 -1.56 -10.06
N LYS A 313 -14.24 -2.83 -10.17
CA LYS A 313 -14.24 -3.76 -9.05
C LYS A 313 -12.95 -4.56 -9.05
N GLU A 314 -12.22 -4.47 -7.96
CA GLU A 314 -11.02 -5.26 -7.71
C GLU A 314 -11.43 -6.30 -6.66
N THR A 315 -11.47 -7.57 -7.04
CA THR A 315 -12.01 -8.61 -6.14
C THR A 315 -10.97 -9.03 -5.11
N LYS A 316 -11.40 -9.70 -4.04
CA LYS A 316 -10.46 -10.37 -3.11
C LYS A 316 -9.47 -11.28 -3.85
N ASN A 317 -9.96 -11.96 -4.87
CA ASN A 317 -9.14 -12.79 -5.75
C ASN A 317 -8.13 -11.96 -6.55
N SER A 318 -8.53 -10.85 -7.17
CA SER A 318 -7.58 -10.03 -7.94
C SER A 318 -6.53 -9.35 -7.05
N LEU A 319 -6.91 -8.92 -5.85
CA LEU A 319 -5.97 -8.45 -4.81
C LEU A 319 -5.01 -9.57 -4.38
N SER A 320 -5.52 -10.77 -4.11
CA SER A 320 -4.68 -11.93 -3.75
C SER A 320 -3.68 -12.27 -4.84
N ILE A 321 -4.11 -12.26 -6.11
CA ILE A 321 -3.23 -12.46 -7.27
C ILE A 321 -2.15 -11.38 -7.34
N TYR A 322 -2.54 -10.11 -7.09
CA TYR A 322 -1.57 -9.02 -7.07
C TYR A 322 -0.53 -9.19 -5.96
N ILE A 323 -0.96 -9.48 -4.72
CA ILE A 323 -0.06 -9.75 -3.60
C ILE A 323 0.87 -10.92 -3.90
N GLN A 324 0.35 -12.02 -4.47
CA GLN A 324 1.16 -13.16 -4.89
C GLN A 324 2.20 -12.77 -5.94
N SER A 325 1.85 -11.93 -6.92
CA SER A 325 2.83 -11.48 -7.91
C SER A 325 4.01 -10.72 -7.30
N LEU A 326 3.77 -9.93 -6.24
CA LEU A 326 4.82 -9.21 -5.51
C LEU A 326 5.72 -10.18 -4.73
N HIS A 327 5.14 -11.23 -4.14
CA HIS A 327 5.90 -12.29 -3.46
C HIS A 327 6.75 -13.13 -4.42
N LEU A 328 6.22 -13.44 -5.61
CA LEU A 328 6.79 -14.41 -6.53
C LEU A 328 7.71 -13.80 -7.59
N SER A 329 7.96 -12.49 -7.55
CA SER A 329 8.76 -11.79 -8.57
C SER A 329 9.92 -10.98 -8.00
N ASP A 330 11.11 -11.06 -8.61
CA ASP A 330 12.29 -10.28 -8.19
C ASP A 330 12.09 -8.78 -8.37
N LEU A 331 11.51 -8.39 -9.50
CA LEU A 331 11.27 -7.00 -9.89
C LEU A 331 9.77 -6.71 -10.00
N THR A 332 9.39 -5.45 -9.75
CA THR A 332 8.04 -4.95 -10.03
C THR A 332 8.11 -3.75 -10.97
N LEU A 333 7.57 -3.91 -12.18
CA LEU A 333 7.58 -2.86 -13.19
C LEU A 333 6.54 -1.79 -12.84
N SER A 334 6.99 -0.56 -12.66
CA SER A 334 6.19 0.56 -12.16
C SER A 334 6.16 1.71 -13.16
N PRO A 335 5.56 1.52 -14.35
CA PRO A 335 5.38 2.59 -15.31
C PRO A 335 4.50 3.70 -14.79
N VAL A 336 4.83 4.90 -15.26
CA VAL A 336 4.12 6.13 -14.93
C VAL A 336 2.64 6.00 -15.30
N GLY A 337 1.78 6.51 -14.42
CA GLY A 337 0.35 6.63 -14.65
C GLY A 337 -0.03 8.09 -14.84
N MET A 338 -1.11 8.51 -14.18
CA MET A 338 -1.47 9.94 -14.06
C MET A 338 -0.44 10.73 -13.25
N ASN A 339 0.29 10.05 -12.35
CA ASN A 339 1.46 10.57 -11.64
C ASN A 339 2.65 9.63 -11.80
N THR A 340 3.86 10.18 -11.67
CA THR A 340 5.11 9.41 -11.59
C THR A 340 5.14 8.51 -10.35
N GLU A 341 4.70 9.03 -9.20
CA GLU A 341 4.59 8.24 -7.98
C GLU A 341 3.29 7.41 -8.00
N CYS A 342 3.41 6.10 -7.79
CA CYS A 342 2.26 5.19 -7.76
C CYS A 342 2.36 4.20 -6.59
N TYR A 343 1.20 3.69 -6.16
CA TYR A 343 1.09 2.74 -5.04
C TYR A 343 2.01 1.53 -5.20
N ARG A 344 2.15 1.04 -6.44
CA ARG A 344 2.96 -0.14 -6.78
C ARG A 344 4.40 -0.04 -6.30
N ILE A 345 4.99 1.16 -6.28
CA ILE A 345 6.35 1.38 -5.80
C ILE A 345 6.46 0.93 -4.33
N TYR A 346 5.58 1.43 -3.47
CA TYR A 346 5.58 1.12 -2.03
C TYR A 346 5.12 -0.31 -1.73
N GLU A 347 4.16 -0.79 -2.51
CA GLU A 347 3.62 -2.14 -2.39
C GLU A 347 4.68 -3.20 -2.73
N ALA A 348 5.46 -2.98 -3.78
CA ALA A 348 6.56 -3.85 -4.17
C ALA A 348 7.67 -3.89 -3.11
N MET A 349 8.09 -2.73 -2.60
CA MET A 349 9.07 -2.66 -1.50
C MET A 349 8.60 -3.38 -0.24
N SER A 350 7.28 -3.37 0.03
CA SER A 350 6.70 -4.10 1.17
C SER A 350 6.91 -5.60 1.09
N PHE A 351 7.09 -6.16 -0.12
CA PHE A 351 7.21 -7.59 -0.41
C PHE A 351 8.59 -8.01 -0.92
N GLY A 352 9.60 -7.13 -0.82
CA GLY A 352 10.95 -7.42 -1.31
C GLY A 352 11.08 -7.44 -2.83
N SER A 353 10.02 -7.13 -3.59
CA SER A 353 10.13 -7.00 -5.04
C SER A 353 10.68 -5.62 -5.37
N VAL A 354 11.81 -5.56 -6.09
CA VAL A 354 12.48 -4.29 -6.34
C VAL A 354 11.73 -3.49 -7.41
N PRO A 355 11.26 -2.27 -7.10
CA PRO A 355 10.59 -1.43 -8.09
C PRO A 355 11.54 -1.03 -9.23
N VAL A 356 11.11 -1.22 -10.47
CA VAL A 356 11.68 -0.57 -11.67
C VAL A 356 10.76 0.58 -12.03
N VAL A 357 11.23 1.82 -11.83
CA VAL A 357 10.40 3.02 -11.82
C VAL A 357 10.86 4.00 -12.90
N GLU A 358 9.93 4.55 -13.66
CA GLU A 358 10.24 5.61 -14.61
C GLU A 358 10.61 6.92 -13.91
N ASN A 359 11.76 7.46 -14.28
CA ASN A 359 12.25 8.75 -13.85
C ASN A 359 11.77 9.85 -14.82
N VAL A 360 10.46 9.89 -15.06
CA VAL A 360 9.81 10.81 -16.01
C VAL A 360 8.74 11.60 -15.29
N MET A 361 8.74 12.93 -15.47
CA MET A 361 7.72 13.80 -14.91
C MET A 361 6.41 13.67 -15.71
N THR A 362 5.28 13.57 -15.01
CA THR A 362 3.96 13.64 -15.66
C THR A 362 3.60 15.08 -16.04
N PRO A 363 2.65 15.29 -16.98
CA PRO A 363 2.20 16.64 -17.33
C PRO A 363 1.75 17.45 -16.11
N GLY A 364 2.06 18.75 -16.10
CA GLY A 364 1.77 19.66 -15.00
C GLY A 364 3.01 20.42 -14.54
N ILE A 365 2.92 21.06 -13.37
CA ILE A 365 3.98 21.92 -12.80
C ILE A 365 4.71 21.26 -11.63
N CYS A 366 4.52 19.95 -11.43
CA CYS A 366 5.02 19.21 -10.27
C CYS A 366 6.56 19.31 -10.10
N GLY A 367 7.29 19.45 -11.20
CA GLY A 367 8.75 19.58 -11.23
C GLY A 367 9.29 21.01 -11.18
N ASP A 368 8.43 22.03 -11.24
CA ASP A 368 8.84 23.43 -11.43
C ASP A 368 9.41 24.09 -10.16
N SER A 369 9.73 23.30 -9.14
CA SER A 369 10.29 23.80 -7.91
C SER A 369 11.68 24.39 -8.16
N LYS A 370 11.81 25.71 -7.97
CA LYS A 370 13.10 26.40 -7.91
C LYS A 370 13.85 26.10 -6.60
N ALA A 371 13.21 25.44 -5.63
CA ALA A 371 13.84 25.09 -4.36
C ALA A 371 14.78 23.90 -4.56
N LEU A 372 16.08 24.18 -4.39
CA LEU A 372 17.27 23.35 -4.66
C LEU A 372 17.35 21.97 -3.98
N ILE A 373 16.30 21.49 -3.32
CA ILE A 373 16.37 20.29 -2.48
C ILE A 373 15.84 19.10 -3.28
N GLY A 374 16.72 18.46 -4.07
CA GLY A 374 16.47 17.18 -4.73
C GLY A 374 15.83 17.25 -6.12
N SER A 375 16.26 16.37 -7.02
CA SER A 375 15.78 16.32 -8.40
C SER A 375 14.41 15.64 -8.49
N SER A 376 13.38 16.38 -8.89
CA SER A 376 12.11 15.81 -9.34
C SER A 376 12.29 14.99 -10.64
N PRO A 377 11.42 13.99 -10.93
CA PRO A 377 10.33 13.47 -10.10
C PRO A 377 10.82 12.60 -8.92
N LEU A 378 9.90 12.18 -8.05
CA LEU A 378 10.15 11.23 -6.95
C LEU A 378 11.18 11.76 -5.93
N ARG A 379 11.14 13.06 -5.66
CA ARG A 379 12.13 13.74 -4.83
C ARG A 379 12.31 13.07 -3.46
N LEU A 380 11.21 12.70 -2.79
CA LEU A 380 11.27 12.08 -1.47
C LEU A 380 11.96 10.70 -1.47
N LEU A 381 11.75 9.89 -2.50
CA LEU A 381 12.43 8.60 -2.63
C LEU A 381 13.93 8.79 -2.92
N LYS A 382 14.26 9.76 -3.78
CA LYS A 382 15.65 10.08 -4.13
C LYS A 382 16.42 10.69 -2.96
N SER A 383 15.82 11.62 -2.22
CA SER A 383 16.48 12.26 -1.07
C SER A 383 16.79 11.27 0.06
N LEU A 384 16.02 10.19 0.16
CA LEU A 384 16.23 9.10 1.12
C LEU A 384 16.99 7.91 0.52
N ASN A 385 17.56 8.07 -0.67
CA ASN A 385 18.36 7.06 -1.37
C ASN A 385 17.65 5.70 -1.48
N ALA A 386 16.40 5.71 -1.95
CA ALA A 386 15.62 4.48 -2.15
C ALA A 386 16.39 3.48 -3.04
N PRO A 387 16.56 2.21 -2.63
CA PRO A 387 17.29 1.20 -3.40
C PRO A 387 16.41 0.60 -4.50
N ILE A 388 15.87 1.48 -5.36
CA ILE A 388 15.01 1.16 -6.50
C ILE A 388 15.77 1.37 -7.81
N ILE A 389 15.27 0.77 -8.89
CA ILE A 389 15.88 0.90 -10.21
C ILE A 389 15.15 2.00 -10.97
N TYR A 390 15.84 3.10 -11.27
CA TYR A 390 15.30 4.17 -12.11
C TYR A 390 15.58 3.90 -13.58
N VAL A 391 14.57 4.06 -14.43
CA VAL A 391 14.69 4.03 -15.89
C VAL A 391 14.22 5.35 -16.47
N ASN A 392 14.95 5.88 -17.45
CA ASN A 392 14.48 7.04 -18.21
C ASN A 392 13.61 6.60 -19.38
N ASP A 393 13.76 5.34 -19.82
CA ASP A 393 13.07 4.78 -20.96
C ASP A 393 12.91 3.26 -20.82
N TRP A 394 11.76 2.71 -21.19
CA TRP A 394 11.53 1.26 -21.13
C TRP A 394 12.42 0.44 -22.06
N SER A 395 13.07 1.04 -23.07
CA SER A 395 14.11 0.39 -23.87
C SER A 395 15.30 -0.12 -23.05
N GLN A 396 15.48 0.34 -21.80
CA GLN A 396 16.49 -0.16 -20.87
C GLN A 396 16.09 -1.49 -20.19
N LEU A 397 14.83 -1.91 -20.30
CA LEU A 397 14.30 -3.09 -19.63
C LEU A 397 14.97 -4.41 -20.04
N PRO A 398 15.28 -4.69 -21.32
CA PRO A 398 15.96 -5.93 -21.71
C PRO A 398 17.28 -6.11 -20.96
N ASP A 399 18.10 -5.06 -20.83
CA ASP A 399 19.37 -5.10 -20.10
C ASP A 399 19.19 -5.28 -18.59
N ILE A 400 18.11 -4.74 -18.03
CA ILE A 400 17.76 -4.94 -16.62
C ILE A 400 17.39 -6.40 -16.39
N ILE A 401 16.52 -6.98 -17.22
CA ILE A 401 16.11 -8.39 -17.12
C ILE A 401 17.29 -9.34 -17.34
N SER A 402 18.16 -9.04 -18.32
CA SER A 402 19.36 -9.85 -18.59
C SER A 402 20.31 -9.90 -17.39
N ARG A 403 20.58 -8.75 -16.76
CA ARG A 403 21.36 -8.67 -15.51
C ARG A 403 20.67 -9.42 -14.37
N GLU A 404 19.36 -9.31 -14.26
CA GLU A 404 18.58 -9.98 -13.24
C GLU A 404 18.60 -11.51 -13.36
N LEU A 405 18.62 -12.02 -14.59
CA LEU A 405 18.73 -13.46 -14.88
C LEU A 405 20.12 -14.01 -14.54
N GLN A 406 21.17 -13.21 -14.70
CA GLN A 406 22.55 -13.59 -14.40
C GLN A 406 22.94 -13.41 -12.93
N MET A 407 22.14 -12.66 -12.16
CA MET A 407 22.41 -12.37 -10.75
C MET A 407 22.29 -13.65 -9.89
N PRO A 408 23.33 -13.98 -9.09
CA PRO A 408 23.28 -15.11 -8.16
C PRO A 408 22.14 -14.96 -7.14
N LEU A 409 21.58 -16.10 -6.69
CA LEU A 409 20.48 -16.10 -5.73
C LEU A 409 20.83 -15.34 -4.44
N GLU A 410 22.05 -15.50 -3.91
CA GLU A 410 22.49 -14.79 -2.70
C GLU A 410 22.38 -13.27 -2.85
N GLU A 411 22.80 -12.72 -3.99
CA GLU A 411 22.71 -11.29 -4.26
C GLU A 411 21.23 -10.83 -4.36
N LYS A 412 20.36 -11.65 -4.95
CA LYS A 412 18.91 -11.39 -4.97
C LYS A 412 18.31 -11.37 -3.57
N ILE A 413 18.69 -12.32 -2.71
CA ILE A 413 18.25 -12.38 -1.31
C ILE A 413 18.67 -11.11 -0.57
N GLN A 414 19.94 -10.73 -0.66
CA GLN A 414 20.45 -9.52 -0.01
C GLN A 414 19.72 -8.27 -0.49
N ARG A 415 19.41 -8.17 -1.79
CA ARG A 415 18.68 -7.04 -2.35
C ARG A 415 17.23 -6.98 -1.86
N ARG A 416 16.56 -8.13 -1.72
CA ARG A 416 15.19 -8.23 -1.16
C ARG A 416 15.14 -7.84 0.32
N ILE A 417 16.11 -8.28 1.12
CA ILE A 417 16.24 -7.87 2.53
C ILE A 417 16.44 -6.37 2.61
N LYS A 418 17.41 -5.84 1.85
CA LYS A 418 17.74 -4.41 1.83
C LYS A 418 16.54 -3.52 1.50
N ILE A 419 15.73 -3.87 0.49
CA ILE A 419 14.58 -3.04 0.09
C ILE A 419 13.45 -3.07 1.15
N VAL A 420 13.20 -4.23 1.78
CA VAL A 420 12.20 -4.36 2.86
C VAL A 420 12.64 -3.56 4.09
N GLU A 421 13.88 -3.72 4.52
CA GLU A 421 14.45 -2.97 5.64
C GLU A 421 14.46 -1.47 5.38
N TRP A 422 14.85 -1.07 4.16
CA TRP A 422 14.80 0.34 3.76
C TRP A 422 13.38 0.88 3.85
N TYR A 423 12.36 0.15 3.39
CA TYR A 423 10.98 0.62 3.44
C TYR A 423 10.41 0.67 4.86
N GLU A 424 10.79 -0.26 5.74
CA GLU A 424 10.47 -0.15 7.16
C GLU A 424 11.09 1.11 7.77
N ASN A 425 12.37 1.38 7.49
CA ASN A 425 13.05 2.57 7.95
C ASN A 425 12.47 3.87 7.36
N PHE A 426 12.08 3.84 6.08
CA PHE A 426 11.40 4.94 5.41
C PHE A 426 10.13 5.33 6.17
N LYS A 427 9.25 4.37 6.48
CA LYS A 427 8.02 4.65 7.26
C LYS A 427 8.33 5.25 8.63
N LEU A 428 9.40 4.80 9.30
CA LEU A 428 9.85 5.38 10.56
C LEU A 428 10.29 6.83 10.38
N GLN A 429 11.11 7.14 9.37
CA GLN A 429 11.56 8.51 9.10
C GLN A 429 10.38 9.45 8.78
N ILE A 430 9.41 8.99 7.98
CA ILE A 430 8.19 9.75 7.68
C ILE A 430 7.37 10.00 8.96
N ARG A 431 7.25 8.98 9.84
CA ARG A 431 6.61 9.13 11.14
C ARG A 431 7.32 10.17 12.00
N GLU A 432 8.62 10.04 12.18
CA GLU A 432 9.38 10.95 13.05
C GLU A 432 9.36 12.39 12.52
N ASN A 433 9.40 12.58 11.20
CA ASN A 433 9.23 13.90 10.58
C ASN A 433 7.85 14.51 10.93
N LEU A 434 6.76 13.76 10.74
CA LEU A 434 5.41 14.22 11.11
C LEU A 434 5.30 14.55 12.60
N LEU A 435 5.81 13.68 13.47
CA LEU A 435 5.74 13.89 14.92
C LEU A 435 6.60 15.07 15.37
N SER A 436 7.76 15.29 14.75
CA SER A 436 8.61 16.44 15.00
C SER A 436 7.89 17.75 14.63
N VAL A 437 7.35 17.84 13.41
CA VAL A 437 6.58 19.01 12.95
C VAL A 437 5.36 19.24 13.83
N LEU A 438 4.65 18.18 14.23
CA LEU A 438 3.52 18.27 15.16
C LEU A 438 3.92 18.82 16.52
N LYS A 439 4.99 18.29 17.14
CA LYS A 439 5.46 18.75 18.45
C LYS A 439 5.93 20.21 18.37
N GLU A 440 6.69 20.57 17.35
CA GLU A 440 7.12 21.96 17.11
C GLU A 440 5.91 22.90 16.99
N ASN A 441 4.87 22.48 16.26
CA ASN A 441 3.66 23.26 16.07
C ASN A 441 2.79 23.39 17.34
N ILE A 442 2.79 22.37 18.20
CA ILE A 442 2.10 22.40 19.50
C ILE A 442 2.86 23.32 20.49
N LEU A 443 4.19 23.33 20.45
CA LEU A 443 5.04 24.06 21.39
C LEU A 443 5.25 25.53 21.03
N ARG A 444 5.12 25.91 19.75
CA ARG A 444 5.11 27.32 19.32
C ARG A 444 3.83 27.99 19.82
N ARG A 445 3.92 28.61 21.01
CA ARG A 445 2.93 29.54 21.54
C ARG A 445 3.00 30.89 20.84
#